data_AF-V5HFE8-F1
#
_entry.id   AF-V5HFE8-F1
#
_cell.length_a   1.000
_cell.length_b   1.000
_cell.length_c   1.000
_cell.angle_alpha   90.00
_cell.angle_beta   90.00
_cell.angle_gamma   90.00
#
_symmetry.space_group_name_H-M   'P 1'
#
loop_
_entity.id
_entity.type
_entity.pdbx_description
1 polymer ?
#
loop_
_entity_poly.entity_id
_entity_poly.type
_entity_poly.pdbx_seq_one_letter_code
_entity_poly.pdbx_strand_id
1 'polypeptide(L)'
;MIPLMRVAILLAAGLQSPDDEKSFELLIRCMGRIELRDRDGELPAVLARDNKLRSKLMAVCCTPRPLMQLGRRAVRMSLGQQHLPSIVPLLPIPERLQRFLLLEF
;
A
#
# COMPACT_ATOMS: atom_id res chain seq x y z
N MET A 1 0.71 9.09 -11.81
CA MET A 1 0.29 9.24 -10.40
C MET A 1 0.11 7.85 -9.81
N ILE A 2 0.73 7.54 -8.66
CA ILE A 2 0.64 6.19 -8.08
C ILE A 2 -0.76 5.92 -7.49
N PRO A 3 -1.27 4.67 -7.50
CA PRO A 3 -2.62 4.34 -7.03
C PRO A 3 -2.92 4.80 -5.60
N LEU A 4 -1.93 4.70 -4.70
CA LEU A 4 -2.07 5.16 -3.32
C LEU A 4 -2.40 6.65 -3.22
N MET A 5 -1.78 7.47 -4.06
CA MET A 5 -2.00 8.92 -4.03
C MET A 5 -3.39 9.28 -4.55
N ARG A 6 -3.93 8.53 -5.52
CA ARG A 6 -5.30 8.71 -6.00
C ARG A 6 -6.32 8.43 -4.90
N VAL A 7 -6.18 7.29 -4.21
CA VAL A 7 -7.07 6.93 -3.10
C VAL A 7 -6.92 7.91 -1.93
N ALA A 8 -5.70 8.35 -1.62
CA ALA A 8 -5.47 9.37 -0.61
C ALA A 8 -6.18 10.70 -0.93
N ILE A 9 -6.17 11.13 -2.20
CA ILE A 9 -6.88 12.33 -2.63
C ILE A 9 -8.40 12.17 -2.46
N LEU A 10 -8.95 11.00 -2.80
CA LEU A 10 -10.38 10.71 -2.60
C LEU A 10 -10.78 10.76 -1.12
N LEU A 11 -9.97 10.14 -0.25
CA LEU A 11 -10.15 10.17 1.21
C LEU A 11 -10.09 11.60 1.76
N ALA A 12 -9.08 12.38 1.36
CA ALA A 12 -8.94 13.78 1.80
C ALA A 12 -10.05 14.71 1.29
N ALA A 13 -10.65 14.37 0.14
CA ALA A 13 -11.73 15.14 -0.46
C ALA A 13 -13.11 14.84 0.18
N GLY A 14 -13.21 13.85 1.06
CA GLY A 14 -14.50 13.44 1.62
C GLY A 14 -15.38 12.67 0.62
N LEU A 15 -14.81 12.21 -0.50
CA LEU A 15 -15.52 11.52 -1.59
C LEU A 15 -15.37 10.00 -1.53
N GLN A 16 -14.96 9.47 -0.37
CA GLN A 16 -14.65 8.06 -0.20
C GLN A 16 -15.90 7.17 -0.08
N SER A 17 -15.80 6.00 -0.67
CA SER A 17 -16.62 4.83 -0.38
C SER A 17 -15.98 3.97 0.72
N PRO A 18 -16.71 3.02 1.34
CA PRO A 18 -16.13 2.06 2.28
C PRO A 18 -14.99 1.23 1.66
N ASP A 19 -15.08 0.96 0.36
CA ASP A 19 -14.07 0.19 -0.38
C ASP A 19 -12.77 0.97 -0.59
N ASP A 20 -12.81 2.30 -0.55
CA ASP A 20 -11.61 3.14 -0.70
C ASP A 20 -10.69 3.07 0.52
N GLU A 21 -11.26 3.03 1.74
CA GLU A 21 -10.45 2.86 2.97
C GLU A 21 -9.78 1.47 2.98
N LYS A 22 -10.51 0.43 2.55
CA LYS A 22 -9.97 -0.93 2.40
C LYS A 22 -8.88 -0.99 1.33
N SER A 23 -9.10 -0.32 0.20
CA SER A 23 -8.12 -0.23 -0.89
C SER A 23 -6.86 0.51 -0.45
N PHE A 24 -7.02 1.59 0.33
CA PHE A 24 -5.92 2.34 0.91
C PHE A 24 -5.04 1.48 1.82
N GLU A 25 -5.65 0.71 2.72
CA GLU A 25 -4.97 -0.26 3.59
C GLU A 25 -4.19 -1.31 2.77
N LEU A 26 -4.82 -1.91 1.77
CA LEU A 26 -4.20 -2.93 0.92
C LEU A 26 -3.01 -2.36 0.13
N LEU A 27 -3.15 -1.15 -0.41
CA LEU A 27 -2.09 -0.47 -1.13
C LEU A 27 -0.90 -0.19 -0.21
N ILE A 28 -1.13 0.37 0.98
CA ILE A 28 -0.08 0.61 1.99
C ILE A 28 0.67 -0.69 2.30
N ARG A 29 -0.05 -1.79 2.46
CA ARG A 29 0.53 -3.10 2.76
C ARG A 29 1.36 -3.65 1.60
N CYS A 30 0.87 -3.57 0.37
CA CYS A 30 1.60 -4.07 -0.81
C CYS A 30 2.83 -3.26 -1.18
N MET A 31 2.83 -1.96 -0.87
CA MET A 31 3.91 -1.07 -1.26
C MET A 31 5.15 -1.25 -0.36
N GLY A 32 6.31 -0.91 -0.91
CA GLY A 32 7.58 -0.89 -0.18
C GLY A 32 7.88 0.53 0.26
N ARG A 33 9.06 1.05 -0.10
CA ARG A 33 9.35 2.49 0.03
C ARG A 33 8.38 3.28 -0.84
N ILE A 34 7.78 4.32 -0.27
CA ILE A 34 6.85 5.23 -0.92
C ILE A 34 7.37 6.65 -0.72
N GLU A 35 7.74 7.32 -1.81
CA GLU A 35 7.92 8.77 -1.82
C GLU A 35 6.62 9.40 -2.33
N LEU A 36 5.85 10.01 -1.42
CA LEU A 36 4.67 10.83 -1.77
C LEU A 36 4.98 12.33 -1.83
N ARG A 37 6.18 12.70 -1.40
CA ARG A 37 6.64 14.08 -1.39
C ARG A 37 7.00 14.51 -2.81
N ASP A 38 6.73 15.75 -3.13
CA ASP A 38 7.20 16.36 -4.36
C ASP A 38 8.72 16.65 -4.30
N ARG A 39 9.23 17.33 -5.33
CA ARG A 39 10.65 17.70 -5.42
C ARG A 39 11.08 18.66 -4.31
N ASP A 40 10.13 19.40 -3.74
CA ASP A 40 10.33 20.35 -2.66
C ASP A 40 10.20 19.68 -1.27
N GLY A 41 9.87 18.38 -1.24
CA GLY A 41 9.75 17.61 -0.01
C GLY A 41 8.38 17.69 0.65
N GLU A 42 7.41 18.33 0.00
CA GLU A 42 6.09 18.60 0.54
C GLU A 42 5.05 17.56 0.10
N LEU A 43 4.05 17.33 0.96
CA LEU A 43 2.90 16.52 0.58
C LEU A 43 1.91 17.36 -0.24
N PRO A 44 1.21 16.76 -1.22
CA PRO A 44 0.17 17.44 -1.99
C PRO A 44 -0.80 18.23 -1.11
N ALA A 45 -1.09 19.49 -1.47
CA ALA A 45 -1.92 20.40 -0.68
C ALA A 45 -3.32 19.85 -0.33
N VAL A 46 -3.87 18.97 -1.17
CA VAL A 46 -5.15 18.29 -0.91
C VAL A 46 -5.09 17.46 0.38
N LEU A 47 -3.93 16.86 0.69
CA LEU A 47 -3.71 16.07 1.90
C LEU A 47 -3.53 16.92 3.16
N ALA A 48 -3.27 18.23 3.02
CA ALA A 48 -3.19 19.14 4.16
C ALA A 48 -4.57 19.38 4.82
N ARG A 49 -5.67 19.05 4.12
CA ARG A 49 -7.05 19.21 4.61
C ARG A 49 -7.46 18.14 5.63
N ASP A 50 -6.80 16.99 5.65
CA ASP A 50 -7.07 15.89 6.57
C ASP A 50 -5.82 15.54 7.40
N ASN A 51 -5.81 15.99 8.65
CA ASN A 51 -4.70 15.76 9.58
C ASN A 51 -4.49 14.27 9.91
N LYS A 52 -5.56 13.46 9.93
CA LYS A 52 -5.48 12.04 10.25
C LYS A 52 -4.84 11.28 9.09
N LEU A 53 -5.31 11.54 7.87
CA LEU A 53 -4.74 10.94 6.66
C LEU A 53 -3.30 11.38 6.44
N ARG A 54 -3.01 12.68 6.62
CA ARG A 54 -1.65 13.23 6.55
C ARG A 54 -0.71 12.50 7.52
N SER A 55 -1.14 12.29 8.76
CA SER A 55 -0.34 11.58 9.77
C SER A 55 -0.08 10.13 9.37
N LYS A 56 -1.10 9.40 8.87
CA LYS A 56 -0.93 8.03 8.33
C LYS A 56 0.07 8.01 7.18
N LEU A 57 -0.04 8.92 6.22
CA LEU A 57 0.84 8.98 5.05
C LEU A 57 2.27 9.40 5.41
N MET A 58 2.44 10.33 6.35
CA MET A 58 3.75 10.72 6.86
C MET A 58 4.44 9.56 7.55
N ALA A 59 3.73 8.80 8.39
CA ALA A 59 4.28 7.59 9.00
C ALA A 59 4.77 6.61 7.92
N VAL A 60 3.98 6.43 6.86
CA VAL A 60 4.32 5.55 5.72
C VAL A 60 5.54 6.03 4.93
N CYS A 61 5.72 7.34 4.74
CA CYS A 61 6.83 7.90 3.95
C CYS A 61 8.13 8.03 4.76
N CYS A 62 8.04 8.32 6.05
CA CYS A 62 9.20 8.62 6.89
C CYS A 62 9.79 7.37 7.54
N THR A 63 9.02 6.28 7.65
CA THR A 63 9.50 5.05 8.29
C THR A 63 9.92 4.01 7.25
N PRO A 64 11.08 3.37 7.42
CA PRO A 64 11.42 2.21 6.61
C PRO A 64 10.40 1.09 6.86
N ARG A 65 10.02 0.39 5.80
CA ARG A 65 9.07 -0.72 5.92
C ARG A 65 9.73 -1.94 6.57
N PRO A 66 8.96 -2.73 7.35
CA PRO A 66 9.49 -3.95 7.93
C PRO A 66 9.94 -4.92 6.83
N LEU A 67 10.97 -5.72 7.12
CA LEU A 67 11.57 -6.64 6.16
C LEU A 67 10.53 -7.60 5.56
N MET A 68 9.58 -8.08 6.36
CA MET A 68 8.49 -8.94 5.86
C MET A 68 7.65 -8.26 4.77
N GLN A 69 7.38 -6.96 4.91
CA GLN A 69 6.62 -6.21 3.91
C GLN A 69 7.44 -5.97 2.63
N LEU A 70 8.74 -5.69 2.78
CA LEU A 70 9.65 -5.59 1.63
C LEU A 70 9.79 -6.92 0.90
N GLY A 71 9.92 -8.03 1.63
CA GLY A 71 9.96 -9.39 1.10
C GLY A 71 8.67 -9.75 0.37
N ARG A 72 7.50 -9.45 0.96
CA ARG A 72 6.21 -9.62 0.26
C ARG A 72 6.17 -8.88 -1.06
N ARG A 73 6.61 -7.61 -1.09
CA ARG A 73 6.64 -6.84 -2.34
C ARG A 73 7.56 -7.49 -3.36
N ALA A 74 8.77 -7.88 -2.96
CA ALA A 74 9.72 -8.53 -3.86
C ALA A 74 9.12 -9.80 -4.48
N VAL A 75 8.58 -10.70 -3.65
CA VAL A 75 7.95 -11.95 -4.11
C VAL A 75 6.77 -11.66 -5.04
N ARG A 76 5.86 -10.76 -4.66
CA ARG A 76 4.69 -10.40 -5.49
C ARG A 76 5.08 -9.80 -6.84
N MET A 77 6.15 -9.02 -6.89
CA MET A 77 6.67 -8.45 -8.14
C MET A 77 7.30 -9.52 -9.03
N SER A 78 7.98 -10.52 -8.46
CA SER A 78 8.59 -11.62 -9.22
C SER A 78 7.56 -12.59 -9.81
N LEU A 79 6.42 -12.81 -9.15
CA LEU A 79 5.37 -13.73 -9.62
C LEU A 79 4.48 -13.12 -10.72
N GLY A 80 4.42 -11.79 -10.82
CA GLY A 80 3.52 -11.08 -11.72
C GLY A 80 2.08 -11.00 -11.20
N GLN A 81 1.40 -9.88 -11.50
CA GLN A 81 0.09 -9.56 -10.92
C GLN A 81 -1.03 -10.52 -11.34
N GLN A 82 -0.99 -11.03 -12.57
CA GLN A 82 -2.02 -11.92 -13.12
C GLN A 82 -1.96 -13.34 -12.57
N HIS A 83 -0.78 -13.78 -12.12
CA HIS A 83 -0.57 -15.17 -11.70
C HIS A 83 -0.58 -15.37 -10.19
N LEU A 84 -0.60 -14.28 -9.41
CA LEU A 84 -0.54 -14.32 -7.95
C LEU A 84 -1.59 -15.26 -7.33
N PRO A 85 -2.89 -15.18 -7.66
CA PRO A 85 -3.90 -16.05 -7.04
C PRO A 85 -3.69 -17.54 -7.35
N SER A 86 -3.18 -17.84 -8.56
CA SER A 86 -3.01 -19.22 -9.03
C SER A 86 -1.69 -19.84 -8.59
N ILE A 87 -0.61 -19.05 -8.51
CA ILE A 87 0.73 -19.56 -8.20
C ILE A 87 1.00 -19.63 -6.70
N VAL A 88 0.49 -18.69 -5.89
CA VAL A 88 0.78 -18.66 -4.45
C VAL A 88 0.42 -19.98 -3.73
N PRO A 89 -0.71 -20.65 -4.03
CA PRO A 89 -1.03 -21.95 -3.43
C PRO A 89 -0.04 -23.07 -3.79
N LEU A 90 0.67 -22.94 -4.92
CA LEU A 90 1.64 -23.92 -5.41
C LEU A 90 3.04 -23.73 -4.79
N LEU A 91 3.28 -22.64 -4.05
CA LEU A 91 4.56 -22.37 -3.43
C LEU A 91 4.79 -23.30 -2.23
N PRO A 92 6.00 -23.87 -2.05
CA PRO A 92 6.34 -24.74 -0.92
C PRO A 92 6.61 -23.91 0.35
N ILE A 93 5.62 -23.12 0.77
CA ILE A 93 5.65 -22.26 1.96
C ILE A 93 4.42 -22.52 2.83
N PRO A 94 4.48 -22.25 4.14
CA PRO A 94 3.33 -22.36 5.04
C PRO A 94 2.12 -21.55 4.57
N GLU A 95 0.92 -22.08 4.79
CA GLU A 95 -0.36 -21.44 4.42
C GLU A 95 -0.50 -20.02 4.97
N ARG A 96 0.00 -19.78 6.18
CA ARG A 96 0.03 -18.44 6.78
C ARG A 96 0.80 -17.43 5.93
N LEU A 97 1.90 -17.85 5.31
CA LEU A 97 2.68 -17.00 4.40
C LEU A 97 2.02 -16.88 3.03
N GLN A 98 1.30 -17.91 2.56
CA GLN A 98 0.49 -17.83 1.35
C GLN A 98 -0.59 -16.74 1.48
N ARG A 99 -1.39 -16.79 2.55
CA ARG A 99 -2.41 -15.76 2.85
C ARG A 99 -1.80 -14.37 3.00
N PHE A 100 -0.65 -14.28 3.67
CA PHE A 100 0.11 -13.02 3.77
C PHE A 100 0.54 -12.46 2.41
N LEU A 101 0.98 -13.31 1.48
CA LEU A 101 1.31 -12.93 0.10
C LEU A 101 0.06 -12.52 -0.67
N LEU A 102 -1.09 -13.16 -0.45
CA LEU A 102 -2.38 -12.84 -1.09
C LEU A 102 -3.08 -11.60 -0.51
N LEU A 103 -2.61 -11.09 0.64
CA LEU A 103 -3.26 -10.02 1.43
C LEU A 103 -4.59 -10.47 2.06
N GLU A 104 -4.75 -11.76 2.27
CA GLU A 104 -5.89 -12.36 2.93
C GLU A 104 -5.57 -12.46 4.43
N PHE A 105 -6.47 -11.94 5.27
CA PHE A 105 -6.35 -11.91 6.72
C PHE A 105 -7.65 -12.39 7.36
#